data_AF-A0A8H4BD31-F1
#
_entry.id   AF-A0A8H4BD31-F1
#
_cell.length_a   1.000
_cell.length_b   1.000
_cell.length_c   1.000
_cell.angle_alpha   90.00
_cell.angle_beta   90.00
_cell.angle_gamma   90.00
#
_symmetry.space_group_name_H-M   'P 1'
#
loop_
_entity.id
_entity.type
_entity.pdbx_description
1 polymer ?
#
loop_
_entity_poly.entity_id
_entity_poly.type
_entity_poly.pdbx_seq_one_letter_code
_entity_poly.pdbx_strand_id
1 'polypeptide(L)'
;MQVSDEVFQSAWYDHERQPLKWHYPVGLLFDLHATDLSKTWNLTLHFKDLPSDLILLKPTAETMQDMFMSMIKEADFLRNGNIKKVMNLSKRDTTQLWDSLASDRYSEFREVNKHLVEYTDSLRHIPLRIYLPDNCPVVQELVSFYSDSGEQSLF
;
A
#
# COMPACT_ATOMS: atom_id res chain seq x y z
N MET A 1 -17.39 28.46 -6.71
CA MET A 1 -18.30 27.46 -6.13
C MET A 1 -17.50 26.73 -5.05
N GLN A 2 -17.64 27.15 -3.79
CA GLN A 2 -16.99 26.48 -2.67
C GLN A 2 -17.80 25.22 -2.34
N VAL A 3 -17.26 24.07 -2.68
CA VAL A 3 -17.76 22.78 -2.20
C VAL A 3 -17.46 22.74 -0.70
N SER A 4 -18.45 22.45 0.15
CA SER A 4 -18.24 22.39 1.60
C SER A 4 -17.31 21.23 1.97
N ASP A 5 -16.55 21.37 3.05
CA ASP A 5 -15.59 20.35 3.51
C ASP A 5 -16.26 18.99 3.78
N GLU A 6 -17.54 18.98 4.18
CA GLU A 6 -18.33 17.75 4.36
C GLU A 6 -18.50 16.96 3.05
N VAL A 7 -18.61 17.64 1.91
CA VAL A 7 -18.79 17.02 0.59
C VAL A 7 -17.49 16.43 0.07
N PHE A 8 -16.33 16.95 0.49
CA PHE A 8 -15.03 16.34 0.22
C PHE A 8 -14.82 15.06 1.03
N GLN A 9 -15.40 14.95 2.23
CA GLN A 9 -15.28 13.76 3.06
C GLN A 9 -16.03 12.53 2.50
N SER A 10 -17.03 12.77 1.64
CA SER A 10 -17.76 11.72 0.91
C SER A 10 -17.29 11.55 -0.53
N ALA A 11 -16.19 12.19 -0.94
CA ALA A 11 -15.67 12.08 -2.29
C ALA A 11 -15.03 10.70 -2.54
N TRP A 12 -15.36 10.07 -3.67
CA TRP A 12 -14.80 8.79 -4.07
C TRP A 12 -14.65 8.69 -5.58
N TYR A 13 -13.77 7.80 -6.03
CA TYR A 13 -13.47 7.58 -7.44
C TYR A 13 -14.01 6.24 -7.89
N ASP A 14 -14.54 6.18 -9.11
CA ASP A 14 -14.84 4.93 -9.80
C ASP A 14 -14.14 4.87 -11.16
N HIS A 15 -13.96 3.64 -11.63
CA HIS A 15 -13.60 3.33 -13.01
C HIS A 15 -14.58 2.31 -13.55
N GLU A 16 -15.26 2.62 -14.65
CA GLU A 16 -16.24 1.73 -15.29
C GLU A 16 -17.30 1.16 -14.31
N ARG A 17 -17.80 2.00 -13.40
CA ARG A 17 -18.76 1.64 -12.33
C ARG A 17 -18.21 0.73 -11.23
N GLN A 18 -16.90 0.56 -11.16
CA GLN A 18 -16.23 -0.12 -10.05
C GLN A 18 -15.62 0.92 -9.08
N PRO A 19 -16.08 0.97 -7.81
CA PRO A 19 -15.52 1.88 -6.82
C PRO A 19 -14.05 1.55 -6.50
N LEU A 20 -13.19 2.56 -6.55
CA LEU A 20 -11.75 2.40 -6.33
C LEU A 20 -11.41 2.48 -4.84
N LYS A 21 -10.69 1.46 -4.36
CA LYS A 21 -10.22 1.35 -2.97
C LYS A 21 -9.03 2.27 -2.75
N TRP A 22 -9.22 3.44 -2.15
CA TRP A 22 -8.17 4.45 -1.94
C TRP A 22 -6.94 3.95 -1.15
N HIS A 23 -7.09 2.87 -0.38
CA HIS A 23 -5.99 2.28 0.39
C HIS A 23 -5.11 1.33 -0.44
N TYR A 24 -5.44 1.07 -1.70
CA TYR A 24 -4.59 0.32 -2.61
C TYR A 24 -3.67 1.28 -3.36
N PRO A 25 -2.40 0.89 -3.64
CA PRO A 25 -1.51 1.69 -4.47
C PRO A 25 -2.16 2.02 -5.81
N VAL A 26 -1.95 3.25 -6.28
CA VAL A 26 -2.53 3.75 -7.54
C VAL A 26 -2.15 2.86 -8.72
N GLY A 27 -0.90 2.42 -8.80
CA GLY A 27 -0.43 1.50 -9.85
C GLY A 27 -1.13 0.13 -9.80
N LEU A 28 -1.39 -0.40 -8.60
CA LEU A 28 -2.13 -1.64 -8.44
C LEU A 28 -3.58 -1.51 -8.91
N LEU A 29 -4.25 -0.41 -8.55
CA LEU A 29 -5.61 -0.13 -9.02
C LEU A 29 -5.66 -0.02 -10.55
N PHE A 30 -4.66 0.64 -11.15
CA PHE A 30 -4.54 0.71 -12.60
C PHE A 30 -4.35 -0.69 -13.20
N ASP A 31 -3.39 -1.49 -12.72
CA ASP A 31 -3.12 -2.83 -13.25
C ASP A 31 -4.32 -3.79 -13.10
N LEU A 32 -5.12 -3.63 -12.04
CA LEU A 32 -6.30 -4.47 -11.80
C LEU A 32 -7.50 -4.13 -12.67
N HIS A 33 -7.69 -2.85 -12.98
CA HIS A 33 -8.91 -2.36 -13.63
C HIS A 33 -8.69 -1.92 -15.08
N ALA A 34 -7.49 -1.46 -15.44
CA ALA A 34 -7.17 -1.04 -16.79
C ALA A 34 -6.87 -2.26 -17.66
N THR A 35 -7.78 -2.56 -18.59
CA THR A 35 -7.61 -3.66 -19.56
C THR A 35 -6.74 -3.28 -20.76
N ASP A 36 -6.53 -1.99 -20.99
CA ASP A 36 -5.84 -1.45 -22.16
C ASP A 36 -4.86 -0.33 -21.76
N LEU A 37 -3.57 -0.66 -21.74
CA LEU A 37 -2.47 0.24 -21.39
C LEU A 37 -2.26 1.39 -22.40
N SER A 38 -2.89 1.31 -23.58
CA SER A 38 -2.79 2.37 -24.59
C SER A 38 -3.76 3.53 -24.35
N LYS A 39 -4.69 3.38 -23.39
CA LYS A 39 -5.71 4.39 -23.06
C LYS A 39 -5.37 5.12 -21.77
N THR A 40 -5.80 6.38 -21.71
CA THR A 40 -5.80 7.15 -20.47
C THR A 40 -6.74 6.52 -19.44
N TRP A 41 -6.32 6.50 -18.17
CA TRP A 41 -7.17 6.00 -17.10
C TRP A 41 -8.29 7.00 -16.80
N ASN A 42 -9.52 6.67 -17.25
CA ASN A 42 -10.67 7.54 -17.08
C ASN A 42 -11.31 7.30 -15.71
N LEU A 43 -11.15 8.25 -14.80
CA LEU A 43 -11.73 8.22 -13.45
C LEU A 43 -12.96 9.12 -13.40
N THR A 44 -14.04 8.62 -12.79
CA THR A 44 -15.21 9.43 -12.48
C THR A 44 -15.22 9.74 -10.98
N LEU A 45 -15.44 11.03 -10.67
CA LEU A 45 -15.43 11.55 -9.30
C LEU A 45 -16.87 11.72 -8.81
N HIS A 46 -17.19 11.05 -7.71
CA HIS A 46 -18.46 11.11 -7.04
C HIS A 46 -18.34 11.91 -5.74
N PHE A 47 -19.38 12.67 -5.41
CA PHE A 47 -19.48 13.46 -4.17
C PHE A 47 -20.61 12.99 -3.24
N LYS A 48 -21.42 12.02 -3.70
CA LYS A 48 -22.58 11.46 -3.01
C LYS A 48 -22.56 9.94 -3.13
N ASP A 49 -23.42 9.28 -2.35
CA ASP A 49 -23.65 7.83 -2.42
C ASP A 49 -22.36 7.01 -2.29
N LEU A 50 -21.55 7.35 -1.28
CA LEU A 50 -20.32 6.61 -0.97
C LEU A 50 -20.66 5.15 -0.66
N PRO A 51 -20.10 4.17 -1.40
CA PRO A 51 -20.33 2.76 -1.14
C PRO A 51 -19.52 2.33 0.10
N SER A 52 -20.09 2.56 1.29
CA SER A 52 -19.48 2.27 2.59
C SER A 52 -19.12 0.80 2.80
N ASP A 53 -19.78 -0.10 2.07
CA ASP A 53 -19.55 -1.55 2.16
C ASP A 53 -18.32 -2.00 1.35
N LEU A 54 -17.84 -1.15 0.42
CA LEU A 54 -16.75 -1.47 -0.50
C LEU A 54 -15.51 -0.61 -0.28
N ILE A 55 -15.67 0.62 0.23
CA ILE A 55 -14.59 1.59 0.44
C ILE A 55 -14.52 1.96 1.92
N LEU A 56 -13.30 2.00 2.46
CA LEU A 56 -13.05 2.48 3.82
C LEU A 56 -13.48 3.94 3.96
N LEU A 57 -14.19 4.26 5.04
CA LEU A 57 -14.66 5.62 5.30
C LEU A 57 -13.52 6.55 5.71
N LYS A 58 -13.70 7.86 5.47
CA LYS A 58 -12.84 8.95 5.99
C LYS A 58 -11.36 8.85 5.58
N PRO A 59 -11.03 8.98 4.28
CA PRO A 59 -9.64 9.08 3.84
C PRO A 59 -9.02 10.40 4.34
N THR A 60 -8.32 10.36 5.48
CA THR A 60 -7.52 11.49 5.99
C THR A 60 -6.03 11.19 5.82
N ALA A 61 -5.20 12.23 5.77
CA ALA A 61 -3.74 12.07 5.71
C ALA A 61 -3.20 11.24 6.89
N GLU A 62 -3.76 11.43 8.09
CA GLU A 62 -3.43 10.65 9.29
C GLU A 62 -3.80 9.18 9.12
N THR A 63 -5.01 8.88 8.61
CA THR A 63 -5.43 7.49 8.38
C THR A 63 -4.56 6.82 7.32
N MET A 64 -4.20 7.53 6.25
CA MET A 64 -3.29 7.00 5.22
C MET A 64 -1.89 6.73 5.78
N GLN A 65 -1.39 7.60 6.65
CA GLN A 65 -0.12 7.41 7.34
C GLN A 65 -0.15 6.19 8.26
N ASP A 66 -1.21 6.00 9.05
CA ASP A 66 -1.38 4.86 9.93
C ASP A 66 -1.46 3.54 9.15
N MET A 67 -2.18 3.53 8.03
CA MET A 67 -2.26 2.37 7.13
C MET A 67 -0.90 2.05 6.51
N PHE A 68 -0.18 3.05 6.02
CA PHE A 68 1.17 2.90 5.48
C PHE A 68 2.12 2.29 6.52
N MET A 69 2.14 2.82 7.75
CA MET A 69 2.98 2.29 8.82
C MET A 69 2.57 0.88 9.24
N SER A 70 1.28 0.56 9.20
CA SER A 70 0.78 -0.79 9.48
C SER A 70 1.28 -1.80 8.43
N MET A 71 1.24 -1.44 7.14
CA MET A 71 1.77 -2.29 6.07
C MET A 71 3.28 -2.52 6.18
N ILE A 72 4.05 -1.50 6.56
CA ILE A 72 5.49 -1.65 6.78
C ILE A 72 5.78 -2.58 7.97
N LYS A 73 5.04 -2.44 9.08
CA LYS A 73 5.19 -3.35 10.24
C LYS A 73 4.88 -4.79 9.87
N GLU A 74 3.83 -5.03 9.11
CA GLU A 74 3.48 -6.35 8.62
C GLU A 74 4.59 -6.93 7.72
N ALA A 75 5.12 -6.13 6.79
CA ALA A 75 6.23 -6.54 5.95
C ALA A 75 7.51 -6.84 6.76
N ASP A 76 7.81 -6.05 7.80
CA ASP A 76 8.94 -6.30 8.71
C ASP A 76 8.76 -7.62 9.49
N PHE A 77 7.54 -7.86 9.97
CA PHE A 77 7.22 -9.11 10.65
C PHE A 77 7.37 -10.34 9.74
N LEU A 78 6.90 -10.27 8.49
CA LEU A 78 7.07 -11.37 7.53
C LEU A 78 8.56 -11.63 7.22
N ARG A 79 9.34 -10.57 7.01
CA ARG A 79 10.77 -10.68 6.67
C ARG A 79 11.63 -11.16 7.83
N ASN A 80 11.41 -10.63 9.04
CA ASN A 80 12.33 -10.81 10.17
C ASN A 80 11.72 -11.65 11.32
N GLY A 81 10.43 -11.99 11.25
CA GLY A 81 9.69 -12.65 12.33
C GLY A 81 9.38 -11.76 13.54
N ASN A 82 9.68 -10.45 13.45
CA ASN A 82 9.44 -9.45 14.47
C ASN A 82 9.42 -8.05 13.83
N ILE A 83 8.93 -7.05 14.56
CA ILE A 83 8.81 -5.66 14.09
C ILE A 83 9.92 -4.73 14.59
N LYS A 84 11.06 -5.28 15.05
CA LYS A 84 12.10 -4.49 15.73
C LYS A 84 12.75 -3.47 14.80
N LYS A 85 12.90 -3.74 13.50
CA LYS A 85 13.53 -2.77 12.60
C LYS A 85 12.67 -1.52 12.50
N VAL A 86 11.37 -1.68 12.30
CA VAL A 86 10.42 -0.55 12.24
C VAL A 86 10.27 0.14 13.59
N MET A 87 10.17 -0.62 14.68
CA MET A 87 10.00 -0.05 16.03
C MET A 87 11.24 0.66 16.56
N ASN A 88 12.44 0.32 16.06
CA ASN A 88 13.69 0.99 16.43
C ASN A 88 14.00 2.23 15.58
N LEU A 89 13.19 2.53 14.55
CA LEU A 89 13.33 3.80 13.84
C LEU A 89 13.10 4.97 14.78
N SER A 90 13.90 6.03 14.62
CA SER A 90 13.65 7.25 15.38
C SER A 90 12.32 7.88 14.93
N LYS A 91 11.73 8.72 15.79
CA LYS A 91 10.53 9.51 15.41
C LYS A 91 10.81 10.34 14.15
N ARG A 92 12.02 10.89 14.02
CA ARG A 92 12.48 11.63 12.85
C ARG A 92 12.45 10.76 11.59
N ASP A 93 12.97 9.54 11.65
CA ASP A 93 13.02 8.64 10.49
C ASP A 93 11.63 8.17 10.09
N THR A 94 10.75 7.89 11.06
CA THR A 94 9.35 7.53 10.80
C THR A 94 8.61 8.67 10.10
N THR A 95 8.77 9.91 10.58
CA THR A 95 8.18 11.10 9.94
C THR A 95 8.79 11.34 8.56
N GLN A 96 10.11 11.25 8.41
CA GLN A 96 10.80 11.38 7.12
C GLN A 96 10.29 10.36 6.10
N LEU A 97 10.07 9.10 6.52
CA LEU A 97 9.58 8.04 5.63
C LEU A 97 8.20 8.36 5.05
N TRP A 98 7.29 8.90 5.86
CA TRP A 98 5.97 9.32 5.39
C TRP A 98 6.02 10.62 4.56
N ASP A 99 6.70 11.65 5.05
CA ASP A 99 6.73 12.96 4.41
C ASP A 99 7.42 12.89 3.03
N SER A 100 8.46 12.06 2.92
CA SER A 100 9.15 11.83 1.65
C SER A 100 8.28 11.10 0.63
N LEU A 101 7.44 10.14 1.07
CA LEU A 101 6.45 9.50 0.20
C LEU A 101 5.38 10.49 -0.25
N ALA A 102 4.81 11.26 0.69
CA ALA A 102 3.74 12.21 0.42
C ALA A 102 4.17 13.39 -0.49
N SER A 103 5.46 13.70 -0.51
CA SER A 103 6.03 14.82 -1.27
C SER A 103 6.91 14.39 -2.46
N ASP A 104 6.88 13.11 -2.84
CA ASP A 104 7.64 12.56 -3.96
C ASP A 104 9.18 12.77 -3.87
N ARG A 105 9.74 12.63 -2.66
CA ARG A 105 11.18 12.78 -2.38
C ARG A 105 11.86 11.42 -2.26
N TYR A 106 12.09 10.77 -3.41
CA TYR A 106 12.65 9.41 -3.48
C TYR A 106 13.95 9.21 -2.69
N SER A 107 14.90 10.15 -2.79
CA SER A 107 16.21 10.01 -2.12
C SER A 107 16.06 9.94 -0.60
N GLU A 108 15.25 10.82 -0.02
CA GLU A 108 14.98 10.85 1.43
C GLU A 108 14.22 9.60 1.91
N PHE A 109 13.29 9.10 1.08
CA PHE A 109 12.57 7.87 1.35
C PHE A 109 13.54 6.68 1.39
N ARG A 110 14.40 6.56 0.37
CA ARG A 110 15.35 5.47 0.21
C ARG A 110 16.37 5.43 1.36
N GLU A 111 16.79 6.60 1.86
CA GLU A 111 17.72 6.71 2.99
C GLU A 111 17.21 5.99 4.24
N VAL A 112 15.91 6.11 4.55
CA VAL A 112 15.31 5.39 5.69
C VAL A 112 14.97 3.96 5.30
N ASN A 113 14.33 3.77 4.14
CA ASN A 113 13.82 2.47 3.71
C ASN A 113 14.91 1.41 3.56
N LYS A 114 16.14 1.79 3.14
CA LYS A 114 17.27 0.84 3.02
C LYS A 114 17.55 0.07 4.31
N HIS A 115 17.36 0.70 5.48
CA HIS A 115 17.59 0.07 6.79
C HIS A 115 16.49 -0.97 7.11
N LEU A 116 15.28 -0.74 6.61
CA LEU A 116 14.17 -1.67 6.74
C LEU A 116 14.39 -2.87 5.82
N VAL A 117 14.70 -2.63 4.54
CA VAL A 117 14.77 -3.66 3.49
C VAL A 117 16.14 -4.29 3.28
N GLU A 118 17.13 -3.97 4.13
CA GLU A 118 18.47 -4.54 4.06
C GLU A 118 18.42 -6.07 4.04
N TYR A 119 19.20 -6.66 3.13
CA TYR A 119 19.35 -8.10 3.00
C TYR A 119 20.11 -8.64 4.20
N THR A 120 19.60 -9.71 4.78
CA THR A 120 20.23 -10.43 5.89
C THR A 120 20.10 -11.92 5.62
N ASP A 121 21.08 -12.73 6.00
CA ASP A 121 20.99 -14.18 5.81
C ASP A 121 19.85 -14.84 6.63
N SER A 122 19.20 -14.09 7.51
CA SER A 122 18.10 -14.53 8.36
C SER A 122 16.70 -14.11 7.88
N LEU A 123 16.53 -13.73 6.60
CA LEU A 123 15.20 -13.46 6.04
C LEU A 123 14.31 -14.70 6.07
N ARG A 124 13.07 -14.54 6.55
CA ARG A 124 12.13 -15.64 6.75
C ARG A 124 11.16 -15.79 5.59
N HIS A 125 10.34 -14.77 5.34
CA HIS A 125 9.31 -14.81 4.31
C HIS A 125 9.32 -13.56 3.44
N ILE A 126 8.77 -13.69 2.24
CA ILE A 126 8.58 -12.60 1.28
C ILE A 126 7.22 -11.94 1.55
N PRO A 127 7.14 -10.63 1.83
CA PRO A 127 5.88 -9.90 1.91
C PRO A 127 5.28 -9.76 0.51
N LEU A 128 4.32 -10.63 0.19
CA LEU A 128 3.68 -10.68 -1.13
C LEU A 128 2.16 -10.77 -0.98
N ARG A 129 1.46 -10.02 -1.83
CA ARG A 129 0.01 -10.11 -2.00
C ARG A 129 -0.32 -10.32 -3.47
N ILE A 130 -1.16 -11.31 -3.74
CA ILE A 130 -1.66 -11.61 -5.08
C ILE A 130 -3.10 -11.10 -5.15
N TYR A 131 -3.33 -10.16 -6.06
CA TYR A 131 -4.63 -9.59 -6.34
C TYR A 131 -5.17 -10.20 -7.62
N LEU A 132 -6.36 -10.79 -7.53
CA LEU A 132 -7.04 -11.42 -8.66
C LEU A 132 -8.23 -10.54 -9.11
N PRO A 133 -8.63 -10.59 -10.39
CA PRO A 133 -9.82 -9.91 -10.89
C PRO A 133 -11.12 -10.34 -10.18
N ASP A 134 -12.22 -9.69 -10.54
CA ASP A 134 -13.59 -10.06 -10.10
C ASP A 134 -13.84 -10.02 -8.58
N ASN A 135 -13.10 -9.14 -7.88
CA ASN A 135 -13.23 -8.93 -6.44
C ASN A 135 -12.97 -10.21 -5.62
N CYS A 136 -12.12 -11.10 -6.15
CA CYS A 136 -11.59 -12.24 -5.41
C CYS A 136 -10.86 -11.77 -4.13
N PRO A 137 -10.91 -12.57 -3.06
CA PRO A 137 -10.12 -12.30 -1.86
C PRO A 137 -8.62 -12.16 -2.21
N VAL A 138 -7.95 -11.21 -1.57
CA VAL A 138 -6.50 -11.04 -1.70
C VAL A 138 -5.82 -12.28 -1.13
N VAL A 139 -4.95 -12.91 -1.93
CA VAL A 139 -4.20 -14.09 -1.51
C VAL A 139 -2.86 -13.62 -0.92
N GLN A 140 -2.60 -14.01 0.33
CA GLN A 140 -1.37 -13.73 1.04
C GLN A 140 -0.97 -14.97 1.84
N GLU A 141 0.00 -15.70 1.30
CA GLU A 141 0.53 -16.94 1.88
C GLU A 141 1.96 -16.75 2.38
N LEU A 142 2.40 -17.59 3.32
CA LEU A 142 3.78 -17.57 3.81
C LEU A 142 4.70 -18.21 2.77
N VAL A 143 5.44 -17.38 2.04
CA VAL A 143 6.46 -17.83 1.09
C VAL A 143 7.84 -17.69 1.72
N SER A 144 8.50 -18.80 2.02
CA SER A 144 9.86 -18.83 2.58
C SER A 144 10.87 -18.16 1.64
N PHE A 145 11.88 -17.49 2.21
CA PHE A 145 12.98 -16.85 1.47
C PHE A 145 14.06 -17.85 1.01
N TYR A 146 14.03 -19.05 1.57
CA TYR A 146 14.90 -20.16 1.21
C TYR A 146 14.04 -21.35 0.81
N SER A 147 14.50 -22.08 -0.19
CA SER A 147 14.00 -23.41 -0.54
C SER A 147 14.37 -24.43 0.54
N ASP A 148 13.72 -25.59 0.54
CA ASP A 148 14.02 -26.69 1.48
C ASP A 148 15.48 -27.19 1.38
N SER A 149 16.18 -26.91 0.27
CA SER A 149 17.60 -27.20 0.04
C SER A 149 18.55 -26.10 0.55
N GLY A 150 18.03 -24.99 1.10
CA GLY A 150 18.82 -23.87 1.62
C GLY A 150 19.31 -22.89 0.56
N GLU A 151 19.00 -23.10 -0.72
CA GLU A 151 19.20 -22.11 -1.77
C GLU A 151 18.12 -21.02 -1.65
N GLN A 152 18.44 -19.77 -2.03
CA GLN A 152 17.44 -18.71 -2.10
C GLN A 152 16.25 -19.21 -2.93
N SER A 153 15.04 -19.06 -2.39
CA SER A 153 13.84 -19.30 -3.16
C SER A 153 13.75 -18.21 -4.24
N LEU A 154 14.36 -18.52 -5.37
CA LEU A 154 13.91 -17.98 -6.64
C LEU A 154 12.44 -18.38 -6.73
N PHE A 155 11.58 -17.43 -7.03
CA PHE A 155 10.33 -17.82 -7.69
C PHE A 155 10.62 -18.78 -8.85
#